data_AF-A0ABD1H840-F1
#
_entry.id   AF-A0ABD1H840-F1
#
_cell.length_a   1.000
_cell.length_b   1.000
_cell.length_c   1.000
_cell.angle_alpha   90.00
_cell.angle_beta   90.00
_cell.angle_gamma   90.00
#
_symmetry.space_group_name_H-M   'P 1'
#
loop_
_entity.id
_entity.type
_entity.pdbx_description
1 polymer ?
#
loop_
_entity_poly.entity_id
_entity_poly.type
_entity_poly.pdbx_seq_one_letter_code
_entity_poly.pdbx_strand_id
1 'polypeptide(L)'
;MALYVDEGAGDNDDDDDKSYLTFVDWNTLVKLPANVAFKGDNGKYLATIVQDLIFMSDDPNIAGSSFVVELQPDGHIQVSYRGLPGYYWSVDLVADVWPISLDTSDRNKFWPIKIDENSIAIRSAYNNNFCCHFTGKSEQDGLGASATTITKEAILQVQESVLERKIYNVAYQMEYARIFDEAPFLAGSTTLVNDKEEEGSIAVSIGYQDERSYTFSRSVSLTAGITTSIEAGLPFIEKATITVNYQINGTFQWDNTTTTTTSVTATGAVPVPGKSSAIVDYIGTQGSCNVPYTYTQQDVNSTTGEIIYTDVTDGIYTGVNYYNFYFHVRDTQPL
;
A
#
# COMPACT_ATOMS: atom_id res chain seq x y z
N MET A 1 12.86 -6.38 8.57
CA MET A 1 12.99 -7.32 9.71
C MET A 1 13.61 -6.53 10.84
N ALA A 2 12.83 -6.18 11.86
CA ALA A 2 13.34 -5.51 13.04
C ALA A 2 13.04 -6.40 14.24
N LEU A 3 14.02 -6.52 15.13
CA LEU A 3 13.95 -7.29 16.36
C LEU A 3 13.57 -6.29 17.47
N TYR A 4 12.60 -6.63 18.31
CA TYR A 4 12.42 -5.96 19.58
C TYR A 4 12.45 -6.99 20.69
N VAL A 5 13.04 -6.61 21.82
CA VAL A 5 13.14 -7.44 23.02
C VAL A 5 12.00 -7.04 23.95
N ASP A 6 11.19 -8.01 24.34
CA ASP A 6 10.18 -7.82 25.37
C ASP A 6 10.87 -7.91 26.74
N GLU A 7 10.99 -6.78 27.44
CA GLU A 7 11.48 -6.71 28.81
C GLU A 7 10.28 -6.62 29.76
N GLY A 8 9.65 -7.76 30.02
CA GLY A 8 8.39 -7.85 30.76
C GLY A 8 8.31 -8.97 31.80
N ALA A 9 8.88 -8.71 32.98
CA ALA A 9 8.52 -9.17 34.33
C ALA A 9 8.52 -10.69 34.66
N GLY A 10 9.55 -11.10 35.40
CA GLY A 10 9.52 -12.25 36.29
C GLY A 10 10.54 -12.09 37.42
N ASP A 11 10.14 -11.48 38.54
CA ASP A 11 10.85 -11.61 39.82
C ASP A 11 10.73 -13.07 40.27
N ASN A 12 11.64 -13.92 39.80
CA ASN A 12 12.03 -15.17 40.43
C ASN A 12 13.44 -15.49 39.95
N ASP A 13 14.42 -15.26 40.83
CA ASP A 13 15.76 -15.79 40.69
C ASP A 13 15.68 -17.30 40.37
N ASP A 14 16.38 -17.73 39.31
CA ASP A 14 16.67 -19.12 38.89
C ASP A 14 16.03 -19.70 37.61
N ASP A 15 15.79 -18.92 36.55
CA ASP A 15 15.79 -19.53 35.20
C ASP A 15 16.22 -18.53 34.12
N ASP A 16 17.12 -18.96 33.24
CA ASP A 16 17.71 -18.21 32.11
C ASP A 16 16.70 -17.25 31.45
N ASP A 17 17.04 -15.95 31.41
CA ASP A 17 16.41 -14.90 30.59
C ASP A 17 16.38 -15.30 29.12
N LYS A 18 15.41 -16.12 28.74
CA LYS A 18 15.10 -16.44 27.35
C LYS A 18 14.10 -15.41 26.86
N SER A 19 14.62 -14.29 26.34
CA SER A 19 13.82 -13.38 25.53
C SER A 19 13.26 -14.15 24.33
N TYR A 20 11.94 -14.36 24.31
CA TYR A 20 11.28 -15.00 23.17
C TYR A 20 11.16 -13.97 22.05
N LEU A 21 11.81 -14.23 20.91
CA LEU A 21 11.55 -13.48 19.69
C LEU A 21 10.13 -13.80 19.23
N THR A 22 9.22 -12.86 19.42
CA THR A 22 7.87 -12.94 18.85
C THR A 22 7.93 -12.51 17.39
N PHE A 23 7.51 -13.40 16.51
CA PHE A 23 7.41 -13.11 15.08
C PHE A 23 6.13 -12.34 14.82
N VAL A 24 6.25 -11.08 14.40
CA VAL A 24 5.12 -10.30 13.88
C VAL A 24 5.06 -10.54 12.37
N ASP A 25 4.01 -11.21 11.91
CA ASP A 25 3.67 -11.21 10.49
C ASP A 25 3.17 -9.82 10.11
N TRP A 26 4.02 -9.05 9.43
CA TRP A 26 3.69 -7.70 8.99
C TRP A 26 2.47 -7.63 8.06
N ASN A 27 2.11 -8.74 7.41
CA ASN A 27 0.88 -8.80 6.61
C ASN A 27 -0.38 -8.84 7.47
N THR A 28 -0.26 -9.21 8.75
CA THR A 28 -1.36 -9.22 9.72
C THR A 28 -1.48 -7.93 10.52
N LEU A 29 -0.46 -7.05 10.44
CA LEU A 29 -0.46 -5.75 11.10
C LEU A 29 -1.39 -4.80 10.35
N VAL A 30 -2.45 -4.35 11.02
CA VAL A 30 -3.39 -3.39 10.44
C VAL A 30 -2.94 -1.98 10.80
N LYS A 31 -2.38 -1.26 9.82
CA LYS A 31 -2.08 0.16 9.96
C LYS A 31 -3.27 0.97 9.49
N LEU A 32 -3.96 1.59 10.45
CA LEU A 32 -5.06 2.49 10.18
C LEU A 32 -4.55 3.88 9.81
N PRO A 33 -5.33 4.66 9.03
CA PRO A 33 -5.08 6.09 8.90
C PRO A 33 -5.07 6.80 10.26
N ALA A 34 -4.28 7.85 10.36
CA ALA A 34 -4.10 8.58 11.63
C ALA A 34 -5.37 9.33 12.08
N ASN A 35 -6.22 9.77 11.15
CA ASN A 35 -7.47 10.46 11.48
C ASN A 35 -8.64 9.73 10.82
N VAL A 36 -9.58 9.25 11.62
CA VAL A 36 -10.68 8.40 11.14
C VAL A 36 -12.00 8.70 11.83
N ALA A 37 -13.08 8.34 11.15
CA ALA A 37 -14.41 8.15 11.70
C ALA A 37 -14.77 6.66 11.62
N PHE A 38 -15.45 6.15 12.64
CA PHE A 38 -15.92 4.77 12.69
C PHE A 38 -17.43 4.71 12.50
N LYS A 39 -17.92 3.81 11.65
CA LYS A 39 -19.35 3.60 11.40
C LYS A 39 -19.78 2.23 11.92
N GLY A 40 -20.84 2.22 12.70
CA GLY A 40 -21.45 1.00 13.24
C GLY A 40 -22.42 0.36 12.24
N ASP A 41 -22.91 -0.82 12.60
CA ASP A 41 -23.85 -1.58 11.78
C ASP A 41 -25.27 -0.99 11.74
N ASN A 42 -25.57 -0.06 12.67
CA ASN A 42 -26.76 0.78 12.67
C ASN A 42 -26.71 1.91 11.61
N GLY A 43 -25.61 2.02 10.86
CA GLY A 43 -25.44 3.00 9.79
C GLY A 43 -25.06 4.40 10.28
N LYS A 44 -24.78 4.58 11.58
CA LYS A 44 -24.35 5.84 12.17
C LYS A 44 -22.85 5.83 12.47
N TYR A 45 -22.25 7.01 12.45
CA TYR A 45 -20.89 7.22 12.92
C TYR A 45 -20.85 7.34 14.43
N LEU A 46 -19.80 6.76 15.00
CA LEU A 46 -19.44 6.92 16.39
C LEU A 46 -19.10 8.39 16.64
N ALA A 47 -19.71 8.96 17.67
CA ALA A 47 -19.49 10.32 18.10
C ALA A 47 -19.29 10.38 19.61
N THR A 48 -18.54 11.37 20.07
CA THR A 48 -18.34 11.64 21.50
C THR A 48 -19.38 12.65 21.98
N ILE A 49 -20.21 12.26 22.96
CA ILE A 49 -21.07 13.17 23.71
C ILE A 49 -20.60 13.22 25.15
N VAL A 50 -20.09 14.37 25.58
CA VAL A 50 -19.53 14.55 26.93
C VAL A 50 -18.43 13.54 27.20
N GLN A 51 -18.79 12.38 27.74
CA GLN A 51 -17.92 11.30 28.14
C GLN A 51 -18.36 9.93 27.59
N ASP A 52 -19.26 9.88 26.61
CA ASP A 52 -19.79 8.63 26.06
C ASP A 52 -19.46 8.52 24.56
N LEU A 53 -19.20 7.30 24.09
CA LEU A 53 -18.97 6.97 22.68
C LEU A 53 -20.23 6.31 22.10
N ILE A 54 -20.97 7.04 21.28
CA ILE A 54 -22.32 6.66 20.82
C ILE A 54 -22.41 6.66 19.29
N PHE A 55 -22.95 5.61 18.70
CA PHE A 55 -23.23 5.49 17.27
C PHE A 55 -24.49 6.25 16.88
N MET A 56 -24.37 7.57 16.70
CA MET A 56 -25.52 8.44 16.48
C MET A 56 -25.37 9.46 15.35
N SER A 57 -24.15 9.75 14.89
CA SER A 57 -23.95 10.80 13.89
C SER A 57 -24.25 10.31 12.48
N ASP A 58 -24.90 11.14 11.65
CA ASP A 58 -25.00 10.91 10.20
C ASP A 58 -23.81 11.48 9.44
N ASP A 59 -23.01 12.33 10.08
CA ASP A 59 -21.89 13.05 9.48
C ASP A 59 -20.55 12.57 10.11
N PRO A 60 -19.63 12.01 9.32
CA PRO A 60 -18.30 11.62 9.78
C PRO A 60 -17.35 12.80 9.96
N ASN A 61 -17.69 13.97 9.42
CA ASN A 61 -16.79 15.12 9.35
C ASN A 61 -17.00 16.13 10.47
N ILE A 62 -17.92 15.89 11.41
CA ILE A 62 -18.03 16.71 12.61
C ILE A 62 -16.93 16.39 13.61
N ALA A 63 -16.51 17.38 14.40
CA ALA A 63 -15.45 17.21 15.39
C ALA A 63 -15.71 16.02 16.33
N GLY A 64 -16.96 15.82 16.75
CA GLY A 64 -17.38 14.73 17.64
C GLY A 64 -17.15 13.32 17.09
N SER A 65 -17.08 13.16 15.76
CA SER A 65 -16.94 11.87 15.08
C SER A 65 -15.53 11.59 14.54
N SER A 66 -14.58 12.48 14.81
CA SER A 66 -13.21 12.37 14.33
C SER A 66 -12.27 11.93 15.46
N PHE A 67 -11.60 10.80 15.22
CA PHE A 67 -10.68 10.17 16.16
C PHE A 67 -9.28 10.11 15.59
N VAL A 68 -8.29 10.22 16.47
CA VAL A 68 -6.87 10.07 16.15
C VAL A 68 -6.43 8.66 16.54
N VAL A 69 -5.80 7.94 15.61
CA VAL A 69 -5.29 6.58 15.83
C VAL A 69 -3.78 6.60 15.87
N GLU A 70 -3.21 6.04 16.93
CA GLU A 70 -1.78 5.95 17.15
C GLU A 70 -1.37 4.47 17.21
N LEU A 71 -0.56 4.02 16.24
CA LEU A 71 0.02 2.68 16.22
C LEU A 71 1.16 2.58 17.24
N GLN A 72 1.09 1.59 18.12
CA GLN A 72 2.08 1.31 19.13
C GLN A 72 3.15 0.33 18.61
N PRO A 73 4.36 0.30 19.21
CA PRO A 73 5.44 -0.59 18.78
C PRO A 73 5.10 -2.09 18.84
N ASP A 74 4.19 -2.48 19.73
CA ASP A 74 3.73 -3.86 19.92
C ASP A 74 2.61 -4.26 18.94
N GLY A 75 2.16 -3.34 18.07
CA GLY A 75 1.12 -3.55 17.08
C GLY A 75 -0.31 -3.23 17.56
N HIS A 76 -0.49 -2.90 18.84
CA HIS A 76 -1.76 -2.32 19.29
C HIS A 76 -1.94 -0.90 18.75
N ILE A 77 -3.17 -0.42 18.81
CA ILE A 77 -3.53 0.97 18.59
C ILE A 77 -4.06 1.60 19.87
N GLN A 78 -3.84 2.90 19.99
CA GLN A 78 -4.58 3.76 20.89
C GLN A 78 -5.45 4.68 20.05
N VAL A 79 -6.68 4.93 20.51
CA VAL A 79 -7.63 5.79 19.82
C VAL A 79 -7.98 6.95 20.74
N SER A 80 -7.73 8.19 20.29
CA SER A 80 -8.01 9.39 21.06
C SER A 80 -9.02 10.28 20.35
N TYR A 81 -9.69 11.13 21.12
CA TYR A 81 -10.60 12.14 20.60
C TYR A 81 -9.81 13.40 20.20
N ARG A 82 -9.98 13.87 18.95
CA ARG A 82 -9.21 15.03 18.44
C ARG A 82 -9.42 16.31 19.26
N GLY A 83 -10.63 16.53 19.76
CA GLY A 83 -10.96 17.73 20.53
C GLY A 83 -10.38 17.78 21.94
N LEU A 84 -9.84 16.66 22.46
CA LEU A 84 -9.18 16.58 23.77
C LEU A 84 -7.87 15.77 23.64
N PRO A 85 -6.75 16.39 23.23
CA PRO A 85 -5.47 15.68 23.14
C PRO A 85 -5.04 15.08 24.49
N GLY A 86 -4.50 13.86 24.44
CA GLY A 86 -4.11 13.08 25.63
C GLY A 86 -5.26 12.29 26.27
N TYR A 87 -6.44 12.33 25.65
CA TYR A 87 -7.62 11.66 26.15
C TYR A 87 -7.99 10.45 25.24
N TYR A 88 -7.86 9.20 25.74
CA TYR A 88 -7.98 7.95 24.95
C TYR A 88 -9.19 7.07 25.29
N TRP A 89 -9.74 6.38 24.29
CA TRP A 89 -10.70 5.28 24.49
C TRP A 89 -10.17 4.31 25.54
N SER A 90 -11.00 3.96 26.54
CA SER A 90 -10.61 3.05 27.62
C SER A 90 -11.74 2.08 27.96
N VAL A 91 -11.42 0.80 28.11
CA VAL A 91 -12.38 -0.26 28.50
C VAL A 91 -12.16 -0.62 29.96
N ASP A 92 -13.20 -0.55 30.80
CA ASP A 92 -13.13 -0.98 32.22
C ASP A 92 -13.95 -2.26 32.49
N LEU A 93 -15.23 -2.29 32.10
CA LEU A 93 -16.12 -3.45 32.23
C LEU A 93 -17.05 -3.56 31.00
N VAL A 94 -17.61 -4.76 30.79
CA VAL A 94 -18.47 -5.10 29.64
C VAL A 94 -19.44 -3.95 29.34
N ALA A 95 -19.26 -3.36 28.16
CA ALA A 95 -20.07 -2.28 27.58
C ALA A 95 -19.82 -0.82 27.99
N ASP A 96 -18.92 -0.53 28.93
CA ASP A 96 -18.64 0.85 29.32
C ASP A 96 -17.24 1.27 28.83
N VAL A 97 -17.19 2.14 27.82
CA VAL A 97 -15.99 2.90 27.49
C VAL A 97 -15.95 4.11 28.40
N TRP A 98 -15.03 4.14 29.38
CA TRP A 98 -14.68 5.42 29.98
C TRP A 98 -13.92 6.18 28.89
N PRO A 99 -14.41 7.35 28.49
CA PRO A 99 -14.09 7.93 27.18
C PRO A 99 -12.62 8.24 27.05
N ILE A 100 -11.99 8.46 28.22
CA ILE A 100 -10.70 9.07 28.37
C ILE A 100 -10.06 8.51 29.66
N SER A 101 -8.84 7.96 29.53
CA SER A 101 -7.88 7.92 30.62
C SER A 101 -6.49 8.44 30.21
N LEU A 102 -5.74 8.97 31.19
CA LEU A 102 -4.29 9.19 31.10
C LEU A 102 -3.49 7.91 31.45
N ASP A 103 -4.20 6.85 31.85
CA ASP A 103 -3.62 5.57 32.23
C ASP A 103 -2.97 4.88 31.03
N THR A 104 -1.78 4.31 31.22
CA THR A 104 -1.02 3.56 30.21
C THR A 104 -1.22 2.04 30.33
N SER A 105 -2.26 1.60 31.05
CA SER A 105 -2.65 0.19 31.17
C SER A 105 -3.25 -0.39 29.88
N ASP A 106 -3.46 -1.71 29.85
CA ASP A 106 -4.03 -2.41 28.68
C ASP A 106 -5.48 -2.01 28.35
N ARG A 107 -6.10 -1.15 29.17
CA ARG A 107 -7.47 -0.65 28.98
C ARG A 107 -7.63 0.25 27.76
N ASN A 108 -6.58 0.95 27.35
CA ASN A 108 -6.60 1.82 26.17
C ASN A 108 -5.88 1.24 24.95
N LYS A 109 -5.46 -0.03 25.03
CA LYS A 109 -4.79 -0.74 23.94
C LYS A 109 -5.76 -1.64 23.22
N PHE A 110 -5.73 -1.56 21.89
CA PHE A 110 -6.63 -2.33 21.05
C PHE A 110 -5.89 -2.99 19.90
N TRP A 111 -6.28 -4.21 19.54
CA TRP A 111 -5.73 -4.93 18.40
C TRP A 111 -6.68 -4.85 17.21
N PRO A 112 -6.34 -4.08 16.15
CA PRO A 112 -7.15 -4.02 14.94
C PRO A 112 -7.00 -5.30 14.10
N ILE A 113 -8.09 -5.72 13.46
CA ILE A 113 -8.13 -6.87 12.54
C ILE A 113 -8.82 -6.44 11.26
N LYS A 114 -8.16 -6.60 10.11
CA LYS A 114 -8.71 -6.25 8.80
C LYS A 114 -9.81 -7.26 8.45
N ILE A 115 -11.00 -6.77 8.13
CA ILE A 115 -12.11 -7.59 7.62
C ILE A 115 -12.14 -7.51 6.09
N ASP A 116 -12.04 -6.30 5.56
CA ASP A 116 -11.95 -6.00 4.13
C ASP A 116 -11.22 -4.65 3.91
N GLU A 117 -11.37 -4.06 2.72
CA GLU A 117 -10.67 -2.81 2.33
C GLU A 117 -11.08 -1.56 3.11
N ASN A 118 -12.23 -1.55 3.78
CA ASN A 118 -12.71 -0.42 4.56
C ASN A 118 -13.27 -0.78 5.95
N SER A 119 -13.31 -2.05 6.32
CA SER A 119 -13.91 -2.50 7.58
C SER A 119 -12.91 -3.25 8.44
N ILE A 120 -13.02 -3.05 9.74
CA ILE A 120 -12.18 -3.71 10.75
C ILE A 120 -13.02 -4.26 11.90
N ALA A 121 -12.44 -5.20 12.63
CA ALA A 121 -12.82 -5.47 14.01
C ALA A 121 -11.71 -4.93 14.94
N ILE A 122 -12.09 -4.55 16.15
CA ILE A 122 -11.16 -4.02 17.15
C ILE A 122 -11.27 -4.89 18.40
N ARG A 123 -10.20 -5.55 18.83
CA ARG A 123 -10.16 -6.35 20.06
C ARG A 123 -9.53 -5.57 21.20
N SER A 124 -10.14 -5.56 22.38
CA SER A 124 -9.55 -4.95 23.58
C SER A 124 -8.43 -5.83 24.15
N ALA A 125 -7.28 -5.24 24.48
CA ALA A 125 -6.20 -5.96 25.17
C ALA A 125 -6.57 -6.31 26.62
N TYR A 126 -7.45 -5.53 27.26
CA TYR A 126 -7.84 -5.71 28.64
C TYR A 126 -8.72 -6.95 28.89
N ASN A 127 -9.74 -7.19 28.05
CA ASN A 127 -10.70 -8.28 28.26
C ASN A 127 -10.78 -9.30 27.12
N ASN A 128 -9.99 -9.14 26.05
CA ASN A 128 -9.97 -9.97 24.84
C ASN A 128 -11.27 -10.04 24.02
N ASN A 129 -12.30 -9.25 24.37
CA ASN A 129 -13.51 -9.14 23.58
C ASN A 129 -13.35 -8.09 22.46
N PHE A 130 -14.23 -8.17 21.48
CA PHE A 130 -14.34 -7.20 20.40
C PHE A 130 -15.22 -6.01 20.79
N CYS A 131 -14.76 -4.82 20.42
CA CYS A 131 -15.55 -3.60 20.44
C CYS A 131 -16.69 -3.72 19.44
N CYS A 132 -17.91 -3.44 19.89
CA CYS A 132 -19.12 -3.55 19.10
C CYS A 132 -20.13 -2.46 19.45
N HIS A 133 -21.06 -2.22 18.53
CA HIS A 133 -22.30 -1.50 18.84
C HIS A 133 -23.08 -2.29 19.90
N PHE A 134 -23.49 -1.61 20.97
CA PHE A 134 -24.16 -2.20 22.11
C PHE A 134 -25.33 -1.34 22.58
N THR A 135 -26.39 -1.99 23.05
CA THR A 135 -27.49 -1.31 23.77
C THR A 135 -27.77 -2.08 25.05
N GLY A 136 -27.58 -1.39 26.17
CA GLY A 136 -27.77 -1.90 27.51
C GLY A 136 -28.99 -1.31 28.20
N LYS A 137 -29.03 -1.46 29.53
CA LYS A 137 -30.10 -0.88 30.35
C LYS A 137 -29.92 0.63 30.58
N SER A 138 -28.67 1.11 30.59
CA SER A 138 -28.26 2.50 30.83
C SER A 138 -27.71 3.20 29.58
N GLU A 139 -27.13 2.43 28.65
CA GLU A 139 -26.47 2.92 27.45
C GLU A 139 -27.32 2.58 26.21
N GLN A 140 -27.61 3.55 25.36
CA GLN A 140 -28.23 3.31 24.05
C GLN A 140 -27.21 3.59 22.96
N ASP A 141 -27.09 2.66 22.02
CA ASP A 141 -26.23 2.78 20.86
C ASP A 141 -24.74 3.04 21.16
N GLY A 142 -24.25 2.61 22.32
CA GLY A 142 -22.86 2.80 22.74
C GLY A 142 -21.85 1.92 22.01
N LEU A 143 -20.56 2.25 22.14
CA LEU A 143 -19.45 1.37 21.82
C LEU A 143 -19.02 0.59 23.06
N GLY A 144 -19.01 -0.74 22.97
CA GLY A 144 -18.63 -1.61 24.10
C GLY A 144 -17.77 -2.80 23.69
N ALA A 145 -16.76 -3.16 24.49
CA ALA A 145 -15.95 -4.37 24.28
C ALA A 145 -16.64 -5.61 24.90
N SER A 146 -17.74 -6.06 24.28
CA SER A 146 -18.60 -7.12 24.83
C SER A 146 -18.77 -8.33 23.94
N ALA A 147 -18.45 -8.23 22.64
CA ALA A 147 -18.62 -9.34 21.71
C ALA A 147 -17.46 -10.35 21.84
N THR A 148 -17.76 -11.61 22.13
CA THR A 148 -16.74 -12.67 22.26
C THR A 148 -16.27 -13.22 20.90
N THR A 149 -16.96 -12.86 19.82
CA THR A 149 -16.64 -13.21 18.43
C THR A 149 -16.86 -11.98 17.53
N ILE A 150 -16.36 -11.98 16.30
CA ILE A 150 -16.59 -10.90 15.33
C ILE A 150 -18.03 -11.00 14.79
N THR A 151 -18.99 -10.44 15.50
CA THR A 151 -20.39 -10.33 15.06
C THR A 151 -20.58 -9.15 14.12
N LYS A 152 -21.78 -8.99 13.55
CA LYS A 152 -22.11 -7.84 12.68
C LYS A 152 -21.87 -6.50 13.38
N GLU A 153 -22.23 -6.43 14.66
CA GLU A 153 -22.11 -5.25 15.52
C GLU A 153 -20.64 -4.94 15.86
N ALA A 154 -19.74 -5.92 15.75
CA ALA A 154 -18.30 -5.79 16.01
C ALA A 154 -17.49 -5.40 14.76
N ILE A 155 -18.13 -5.29 13.60
CA ILE A 155 -17.49 -4.85 12.36
C ILE A 155 -17.76 -3.35 12.20
N LEU A 156 -16.69 -2.57 12.22
CA LEU A 156 -16.73 -1.11 12.07
C LEU A 156 -16.20 -0.73 10.69
N GLN A 157 -16.96 0.07 9.95
CA GLN A 157 -16.42 0.71 8.75
C GLN A 157 -15.54 1.88 9.18
N VAL A 158 -14.37 2.00 8.56
CA VAL A 158 -13.40 3.07 8.80
C VAL A 158 -13.45 4.02 7.63
N GLN A 159 -13.66 5.30 7.94
CA GLN A 159 -13.56 6.38 6.97
C GLN A 159 -12.42 7.30 7.40
N GLU A 160 -11.42 7.47 6.54
CA GLU A 160 -10.35 8.44 6.78
C GLU A 160 -10.88 9.89 6.69
N SER A 161 -10.49 10.75 7.63
CA SER A 161 -10.96 12.15 7.72
C SER A 161 -10.18 13.09 6.78
N VAL A 162 -10.15 12.74 5.49
CA VAL A 162 -9.42 13.48 4.44
C VAL A 162 -10.34 13.71 3.23
N LEU A 163 -10.42 14.94 2.74
CA LEU A 163 -11.19 15.31 1.54
C LEU A 163 -10.42 15.07 0.25
N GLU A 164 -9.16 15.48 0.24
CA GLU A 164 -8.28 15.44 -0.92
C GLU A 164 -6.87 15.13 -0.44
N ARG A 165 -6.18 14.29 -1.23
CA ARG A 165 -4.77 13.92 -1.01
C ARG A 165 -3.94 14.21 -2.25
N LYS A 166 -2.78 14.85 -2.04
CA LYS A 166 -1.75 15.04 -3.07
C LYS A 166 -0.46 14.39 -2.64
N ILE A 167 0.14 13.63 -3.54
CA ILE A 167 1.42 12.96 -3.37
C ILE A 167 2.42 13.60 -4.33
N TYR A 168 3.52 14.12 -3.81
CA TYR A 168 4.56 14.76 -4.62
C TYR A 168 5.92 14.65 -3.92
N ASN A 169 6.97 15.22 -4.52
CA ASN A 169 8.36 15.07 -4.07
C ASN A 169 8.77 13.59 -3.90
N VAL A 170 8.31 12.73 -4.81
CA VAL A 170 8.66 11.30 -4.76
C VAL A 170 10.16 11.13 -5.03
N ALA A 171 10.87 10.55 -4.06
CA ALA A 171 12.30 10.28 -4.13
C ALA A 171 12.58 8.78 -3.99
N TYR A 172 13.32 8.23 -4.92
CA TYR A 172 13.61 6.80 -5.01
C TYR A 172 14.93 6.45 -4.33
N GLN A 173 14.89 5.47 -3.43
CA GLN A 173 16.06 4.96 -2.71
C GLN A 173 16.74 3.88 -3.56
N MET A 174 17.48 4.32 -4.58
CA MET A 174 18.08 3.47 -5.60
C MET A 174 19.10 2.47 -5.02
N GLU A 175 19.69 2.76 -3.86
CA GLU A 175 20.59 1.86 -3.14
C GLU A 175 19.93 0.56 -2.67
N TYR A 176 18.59 0.55 -2.55
CA TYR A 176 17.79 -0.63 -2.20
C TYR A 176 16.99 -1.17 -3.38
N ALA A 177 17.23 -0.66 -4.59
CA ALA A 177 16.55 -1.12 -5.78
C ALA A 177 17.01 -2.51 -6.21
N ARG A 178 16.11 -3.27 -6.82
CA ARG A 178 16.42 -4.59 -7.39
C ARG A 178 15.78 -4.76 -8.76
N ILE A 179 16.46 -5.50 -9.63
CA ILE A 179 15.93 -6.04 -10.89
C ILE A 179 15.75 -7.55 -10.69
N PHE A 180 14.64 -8.10 -11.17
CA PHE A 180 14.28 -9.50 -11.01
C PHE A 180 13.31 -9.96 -12.12
N ASP A 181 13.01 -11.26 -12.15
CA ASP A 181 12.12 -11.89 -13.14
C ASP A 181 12.50 -11.58 -14.60
N GLU A 182 13.80 -11.53 -14.88
CA GLU A 182 14.32 -11.30 -16.23
C GLU A 182 14.08 -12.53 -17.12
N ALA A 183 13.39 -12.32 -18.24
CA ALA A 183 13.12 -13.37 -19.23
C ALA A 183 13.24 -12.82 -20.67
N PRO A 184 13.72 -13.63 -21.64
CA PRO A 184 13.72 -13.24 -23.04
C PRO A 184 12.30 -12.96 -23.56
N PHE A 185 12.16 -11.92 -24.38
CA PHE A 185 10.92 -11.50 -25.02
C PHE A 185 11.11 -11.43 -26.54
N LEU A 186 10.34 -12.22 -27.30
CA LEU A 186 10.31 -12.13 -28.76
C LEU A 186 9.29 -11.07 -29.20
N ALA A 187 9.78 -9.90 -29.60
CA ALA A 187 8.93 -8.79 -30.05
C ALA A 187 8.37 -9.00 -31.47
N GLY A 188 9.05 -9.80 -32.29
CA GLY A 188 8.56 -10.16 -33.61
C GLY A 188 9.61 -10.84 -34.48
N SER A 189 9.17 -11.31 -35.64
CA SER A 189 10.03 -11.97 -36.64
C SER A 189 9.70 -11.46 -38.04
N THR A 190 10.69 -11.45 -38.92
CA THR A 190 10.51 -11.19 -40.35
C THR A 190 11.45 -12.03 -41.19
N THR A 191 11.15 -12.17 -42.48
CA THR A 191 12.03 -12.85 -43.44
C THR A 191 12.66 -11.83 -44.37
N LEU A 192 13.98 -11.92 -44.51
CA LEU A 192 14.77 -11.11 -45.44
C LEU A 192 15.32 -11.99 -46.55
N VAL A 193 15.52 -11.42 -47.73
CA VAL A 193 16.09 -12.12 -48.90
C VAL A 193 17.28 -11.33 -49.41
N ASN A 194 18.39 -12.03 -49.66
CA ASN A 194 19.56 -11.49 -50.36
C ASN A 194 19.78 -12.25 -51.68
N ASP A 195 19.31 -11.64 -52.78
CA ASP A 195 19.45 -12.19 -54.13
C ASP A 195 20.85 -11.97 -54.75
N LYS A 196 21.75 -11.24 -54.06
CA LYS A 196 23.11 -11.00 -54.54
C LYS A 196 23.99 -12.23 -54.32
N GLU A 197 25.08 -12.35 -55.06
CA GLU A 197 26.04 -13.45 -54.94
C GLU A 197 26.83 -13.41 -53.63
N GLU A 198 27.06 -12.20 -53.09
CA GLU A 198 27.89 -11.97 -51.90
C GLU A 198 27.02 -11.67 -50.67
N GLU A 199 27.59 -11.86 -49.47
CA GLU A 199 26.96 -11.43 -48.21
C GLU A 199 26.65 -9.93 -48.24
N GLY A 200 25.46 -9.57 -47.76
CA GLY A 200 24.99 -8.19 -47.72
C GLY A 200 24.41 -7.82 -46.36
N SER A 201 24.57 -6.56 -45.97
CA SER A 201 23.85 -5.98 -44.84
C SER A 201 22.45 -5.57 -45.31
N ILE A 202 21.44 -6.35 -44.95
CA ILE A 202 20.05 -6.16 -45.40
C ILE A 202 19.27 -5.41 -44.32
N ALA A 203 18.58 -4.35 -44.73
CA ALA A 203 17.76 -3.55 -43.83
C ALA A 203 16.59 -4.39 -43.27
N VAL A 204 16.34 -4.25 -41.97
CA VAL A 204 15.27 -4.94 -41.24
C VAL A 204 14.35 -3.91 -40.59
N SER A 205 13.06 -4.22 -40.57
CA SER A 205 12.02 -3.43 -39.91
C SER A 205 10.99 -4.37 -39.29
N ILE A 206 10.81 -4.28 -37.97
CA ILE A 206 9.86 -5.10 -37.21
C ILE A 206 9.02 -4.17 -36.31
N GLY A 207 7.71 -4.19 -36.47
CA GLY A 207 6.77 -3.50 -35.59
C GLY A 207 6.43 -4.34 -34.37
N TYR A 208 6.39 -3.74 -33.18
CA TYR A 208 5.96 -4.39 -31.94
C TYR A 208 5.26 -3.41 -31.00
N GLN A 209 4.60 -3.94 -29.97
CA GLN A 209 3.99 -3.16 -28.90
C GLN A 209 4.94 -3.13 -27.69
N ASP A 210 5.46 -1.95 -27.37
CA ASP A 210 6.22 -1.71 -26.15
C ASP A 210 5.23 -1.45 -25.01
N GLU A 211 5.23 -2.34 -24.02
CA GLU A 211 4.37 -2.26 -22.84
C GLU A 211 5.19 -1.98 -21.60
N ARG A 212 4.68 -1.07 -20.78
CA ARG A 212 5.29 -0.70 -19.51
C ARG A 212 4.21 -0.60 -18.47
N SER A 213 4.42 -1.24 -17.33
CA SER A 213 3.49 -1.15 -16.21
C SER A 213 4.17 -0.67 -14.96
N TYR A 214 3.43 0.04 -14.12
CA TYR A 214 3.91 0.48 -12.83
C TYR A 214 2.84 0.36 -11.74
N THR A 215 3.28 0.22 -10.50
CA THR A 215 2.44 0.18 -9.30
C THR A 215 3.19 0.83 -8.14
N PHE A 216 2.48 1.56 -7.30
CA PHE A 216 3.00 2.13 -6.06
C PHE A 216 2.21 1.52 -4.90
N SER A 217 2.89 0.87 -3.96
CA SER A 217 2.28 0.34 -2.74
C SER A 217 2.51 1.24 -1.53
N ARG A 218 1.75 1.05 -0.46
CA ARG A 218 1.98 1.73 0.83
C ARG A 218 1.70 0.79 2.00
N SER A 219 2.13 1.14 3.20
CA SER A 219 1.94 0.31 4.39
C SER A 219 0.60 0.48 5.11
N VAL A 220 -0.23 1.47 4.73
CA VAL A 220 -1.58 1.64 5.27
C VAL A 220 -2.50 0.54 4.71
N SER A 221 -3.15 -0.20 5.60
CA SER A 221 -3.88 -1.42 5.24
C SER A 221 -5.27 -1.17 4.61
N LEU A 222 -5.77 0.06 4.69
CA LEU A 222 -7.06 0.50 4.16
C LEU A 222 -6.86 1.37 2.92
N THR A 223 -7.59 1.06 1.86
CA THR A 223 -7.37 1.65 0.52
C THR A 223 -8.54 2.50 0.03
N ALA A 224 -9.70 2.44 0.69
CA ALA A 224 -10.94 3.01 0.16
C ALA A 224 -11.16 4.50 0.51
N GLY A 225 -11.63 5.27 -0.47
CA GLY A 225 -12.50 6.43 -0.22
C GLY A 225 -11.93 7.83 -0.42
N ILE A 226 -10.62 8.00 -0.67
CA ILE A 226 -10.01 9.33 -0.85
C ILE A 226 -9.60 9.58 -2.30
N THR A 227 -10.08 10.70 -2.85
CA THR A 227 -9.58 11.23 -4.11
C THR A 227 -8.10 11.62 -3.95
N THR A 228 -7.22 10.86 -4.61
CA THR A 228 -5.77 11.06 -4.54
C THR A 228 -5.22 11.47 -5.90
N SER A 229 -4.26 12.40 -5.89
CA SER A 229 -3.44 12.73 -7.06
C SER A 229 -1.96 12.53 -6.75
N ILE A 230 -1.17 12.27 -7.80
CA ILE A 230 0.27 12.07 -7.69
C ILE A 230 1.03 12.88 -8.74
N GLU A 231 2.19 13.39 -8.37
CA GLU A 231 3.25 13.85 -9.26
C GLU A 231 4.52 13.05 -8.96
N ALA A 232 4.96 12.23 -9.92
CA ALA A 232 6.11 11.35 -9.73
C ALA A 232 6.83 11.04 -11.04
N GLY A 233 8.15 10.87 -10.97
CA GLY A 233 8.90 10.19 -12.03
C GLY A 233 8.65 8.69 -11.99
N LEU A 234 8.75 7.98 -13.12
CA LEU A 234 8.61 6.52 -13.20
C LEU A 234 9.97 5.86 -13.49
N PRO A 235 10.52 5.08 -12.55
CA PRO A 235 11.69 4.25 -12.77
C PRO A 235 11.39 3.09 -13.72
N PHE A 236 12.21 2.92 -14.76
CA PHE A 236 12.17 1.73 -15.61
C PHE A 236 13.58 1.20 -15.86
N ILE A 237 13.67 -0.06 -16.28
CA ILE A 237 14.95 -0.71 -16.57
C ILE A 237 15.44 -0.26 -17.94
N GLU A 238 16.65 0.28 -17.99
CA GLU A 238 17.38 0.64 -19.19
C GLU A 238 18.83 0.15 -19.09
N LYS A 239 19.29 -0.62 -20.08
CA LYS A 239 20.69 -1.13 -20.14
C LYS A 239 21.16 -1.79 -18.84
N ALA A 240 20.29 -2.59 -18.23
CA ALA A 240 20.53 -3.27 -16.94
C ALA A 240 20.71 -2.33 -15.72
N THR A 241 20.27 -1.07 -15.83
CA THR A 241 20.17 -0.10 -14.73
C THR A 241 18.74 0.41 -14.61
N ILE A 242 18.37 0.98 -13.46
CA ILE A 242 17.06 1.62 -13.29
C ILE A 242 17.21 3.13 -13.47
N THR A 243 16.43 3.73 -14.35
CA THR A 243 16.47 5.15 -14.69
C THR A 243 15.09 5.78 -14.62
N VAL A 244 15.01 7.03 -14.18
CA VAL A 244 13.75 7.79 -14.05
C VAL A 244 13.65 8.80 -15.20
N ASN A 245 13.03 8.40 -16.30
CA ASN A 245 12.94 9.21 -17.54
C ASN A 245 11.50 9.64 -17.89
N TYR A 246 10.51 9.08 -17.21
CA TYR A 246 9.09 9.33 -17.47
C TYR A 246 8.46 9.99 -16.24
N GLN A 247 7.36 10.70 -16.42
CA GLN A 247 6.66 11.38 -15.32
C GLN A 247 5.15 11.20 -15.46
N ILE A 248 4.47 11.17 -14.32
CA ILE A 248 3.02 11.18 -14.22
C ILE A 248 2.56 12.37 -13.39
N ASN A 249 1.41 12.92 -13.78
CA ASN A 249 0.68 13.92 -13.01
C ASN A 249 -0.81 13.66 -13.22
N GLY A 250 -1.56 13.40 -12.14
CA GLY A 250 -3.01 13.23 -12.21
C GLY A 250 -3.58 12.35 -11.12
N THR A 251 -4.81 11.88 -11.34
CA THR A 251 -5.52 10.96 -10.44
C THR A 251 -4.76 9.66 -10.27
N PHE A 252 -4.74 9.16 -9.04
CA PHE A 252 -3.92 8.02 -8.67
C PHE A 252 -4.60 7.15 -7.62
N GLN A 253 -4.34 5.85 -7.68
CA GLN A 253 -4.80 4.85 -6.73
C GLN A 253 -3.63 3.96 -6.33
N TRP A 254 -3.48 3.77 -5.01
CA TRP A 254 -2.51 2.85 -4.44
C TRP A 254 -2.80 1.41 -4.87
N ASP A 255 -1.75 0.61 -4.99
CA ASP A 255 -1.80 -0.82 -5.29
C ASP A 255 -2.51 -1.18 -6.61
N ASN A 256 -2.81 -0.18 -7.45
CA ASN A 256 -3.36 -0.36 -8.77
C ASN A 256 -2.26 -0.33 -9.84
N THR A 257 -2.20 -1.37 -10.67
CA THR A 257 -1.25 -1.44 -11.78
C THR A 257 -1.76 -0.65 -12.97
N THR A 258 -0.95 0.32 -13.43
CA THR A 258 -1.21 1.06 -14.65
C THR A 258 -0.28 0.58 -15.76
N THR A 259 -0.83 0.20 -16.90
CA THR A 259 -0.08 -0.23 -18.08
C THR A 259 -0.23 0.78 -19.22
N THR A 260 0.90 1.14 -19.84
CA THR A 260 0.96 1.96 -21.05
C THR A 260 1.52 1.11 -22.19
N THR A 261 0.82 1.11 -23.33
CA THR A 261 1.23 0.38 -24.54
C THR A 261 1.49 1.37 -25.67
N THR A 262 2.66 1.28 -26.30
CA THR A 262 3.05 2.13 -27.44
C THR A 262 3.47 1.26 -28.62
N SER A 263 2.93 1.53 -29.81
CA SER A 263 3.37 0.87 -31.04
C SER A 263 4.70 1.46 -31.51
N VAL A 264 5.72 0.61 -31.63
CA VAL A 264 7.08 1.01 -32.03
C VAL A 264 7.52 0.17 -33.23
N THR A 265 8.25 0.78 -34.16
CA THR A 265 8.91 0.08 -35.26
C THR A 265 10.42 0.08 -35.03
N ALA A 266 10.98 -1.10 -34.77
CA ALA A 266 12.42 -1.30 -34.68
C ALA A 266 13.02 -1.41 -36.07
N THR A 267 14.06 -0.63 -36.35
CA THR A 267 14.79 -0.66 -37.62
C THR A 267 16.27 -0.93 -37.39
N GLY A 268 16.92 -1.58 -38.35
CA GLY A 268 18.33 -1.91 -38.30
C GLY A 268 18.81 -2.55 -39.60
N ALA A 269 19.95 -3.23 -39.53
CA ALA A 269 20.43 -4.07 -40.62
C ALA A 269 21.14 -5.30 -40.06
N VAL A 270 21.02 -6.43 -40.75
CA VAL A 270 21.67 -7.69 -40.39
C VAL A 270 22.41 -8.29 -41.58
N PRO A 271 23.53 -9.01 -41.36
CA PRO A 271 24.22 -9.71 -42.44
C PRO A 271 23.38 -10.91 -42.90
N VAL A 272 23.19 -11.02 -44.22
CA VAL A 272 22.51 -12.15 -44.86
C VAL A 272 23.42 -12.69 -45.97
N PRO A 273 23.78 -13.99 -45.96
CA PRO A 273 24.61 -14.59 -47.00
C PRO A 273 24.05 -14.37 -48.41
N GLY A 274 24.93 -14.37 -49.42
CA GLY A 274 24.50 -14.32 -50.81
C GLY A 274 23.61 -15.51 -51.17
N LYS A 275 22.65 -15.28 -52.07
CA LYS A 275 21.67 -16.28 -52.55
C LYS A 275 20.95 -17.02 -51.42
N SER A 276 20.56 -16.28 -50.38
CA SER A 276 19.87 -16.87 -49.24
C SER A 276 18.70 -16.02 -48.75
N SER A 277 17.80 -16.64 -48.02
CA SER A 277 16.82 -15.98 -47.17
C SER A 277 17.21 -16.18 -45.70
N ALA A 278 16.88 -15.21 -44.86
CA ALA A 278 17.14 -15.24 -43.43
C ALA A 278 15.86 -14.96 -42.64
N ILE A 279 15.61 -15.74 -41.60
CA ILE A 279 14.58 -15.44 -40.61
C ILE A 279 15.24 -14.65 -39.48
N VAL A 280 14.75 -13.42 -39.26
CA VAL A 280 15.30 -12.49 -38.29
C VAL A 280 14.29 -12.25 -37.19
N ASP A 281 14.73 -12.42 -35.96
CA ASP A 281 13.95 -12.16 -34.75
C ASP A 281 14.42 -10.84 -34.11
N TYR A 282 13.48 -10.08 -33.57
CA TYR A 282 13.78 -8.96 -32.69
C TYR A 282 13.50 -9.40 -31.25
N ILE A 283 14.56 -9.53 -30.47
CA ILE A 283 14.54 -10.14 -29.14
C ILE A 283 14.96 -9.09 -28.13
N GLY A 284 14.21 -8.94 -27.05
CA GLY A 284 14.58 -8.15 -25.88
C GLY A 284 14.49 -8.96 -24.60
N THR A 285 14.57 -8.27 -23.48
CA THR A 285 14.37 -8.81 -22.14
C THR A 285 13.17 -8.12 -21.52
N GLN A 286 12.22 -8.91 -21.00
CA GLN A 286 11.23 -8.42 -20.04
C GLN A 286 11.84 -8.56 -18.65
N GLY A 287 11.71 -7.53 -17.82
CA GLY A 287 12.13 -7.61 -16.43
C GLY A 287 11.28 -6.73 -15.53
N SER A 288 11.37 -7.02 -14.24
CA SER A 288 10.69 -6.27 -13.18
C SER A 288 11.71 -5.56 -12.30
N CYS A 289 11.35 -4.39 -11.79
CA CYS A 289 12.15 -3.67 -10.81
C CYS A 289 11.31 -3.27 -9.59
N ASN A 290 11.91 -3.36 -8.41
CA ASN A 290 11.34 -2.83 -7.18
C ASN A 290 12.25 -1.73 -6.64
N VAL A 291 11.68 -0.59 -6.27
CA VAL A 291 12.41 0.55 -5.73
C VAL A 291 11.65 1.12 -4.53
N PRO A 292 12.19 1.05 -3.31
CA PRO A 292 11.62 1.78 -2.17
C PRO A 292 11.67 3.29 -2.43
N TYR A 293 10.70 4.03 -1.90
CA TYR A 293 10.63 5.47 -2.11
C TYR A 293 10.15 6.23 -0.87
N THR A 294 10.37 7.53 -0.89
CA THR A 294 9.79 8.50 0.04
C THR A 294 8.94 9.49 -0.73
N TYR A 295 8.01 10.17 -0.07
CA TYR A 295 7.16 11.17 -0.69
C TYR A 295 6.62 12.16 0.34
N THR A 296 6.24 13.35 -0.12
CA THR A 296 5.43 14.29 0.66
C THR A 296 3.96 14.02 0.38
N GLN A 297 3.20 13.79 1.45
CA GLN A 297 1.75 13.70 1.46
C GLN A 297 1.17 15.03 1.94
N GLN A 298 0.30 15.63 1.13
CA GLN A 298 -0.51 16.78 1.51
C GLN A 298 -1.97 16.36 1.58
N ASP A 299 -2.56 16.49 2.77
CA ASP A 299 -3.96 16.15 3.03
C ASP A 299 -4.76 17.40 3.38
N VAL A 300 -5.97 17.49 2.85
CA VAL A 300 -6.99 18.45 3.30
C VAL A 300 -7.88 17.74 4.30
N ASN A 301 -7.82 18.17 5.56
CA ASN A 301 -8.63 17.60 6.64
C ASN A 301 -10.13 17.81 6.38
N SER A 302 -10.94 16.76 6.54
CA SER A 302 -12.38 16.84 6.21
C SER A 302 -13.24 17.57 7.23
N THR A 303 -12.75 17.74 8.46
CA THR A 303 -13.44 18.45 9.53
C THR A 303 -13.09 19.93 9.59
N THR A 304 -11.82 20.27 9.38
CA THR A 304 -11.31 21.64 9.57
C THR A 304 -10.99 22.36 8.25
N GLY A 305 -10.81 21.64 7.16
CA GLY A 305 -10.26 22.17 5.90
C GLY A 305 -8.76 22.53 5.98
N GLU A 306 -8.11 22.24 7.11
CA GLU A 306 -6.68 22.46 7.31
C GLU A 306 -5.85 21.62 6.35
N ILE A 307 -4.75 22.19 5.86
CA ILE A 307 -3.79 21.49 5.02
C ILE A 307 -2.67 20.95 5.91
N ILE A 308 -2.47 19.64 5.88
CA ILE A 308 -1.46 18.93 6.66
C ILE A 308 -0.43 18.35 5.69
N TYR A 309 0.85 18.56 6.00
CA TYR A 309 1.98 18.02 5.22
C TYR A 309 2.70 16.96 6.05
N THR A 310 2.94 15.79 5.45
CA THR A 310 3.67 14.69 6.09
C THR A 310 4.70 14.14 5.11
N ASP A 311 5.96 14.09 5.52
CA ASP A 311 6.98 13.36 4.77
C ASP A 311 6.95 11.89 5.19
N VAL A 312 6.77 11.01 4.22
CA VAL A 312 6.53 9.59 4.42
C VAL A 312 7.66 8.80 3.78
N THR A 313 8.24 7.88 4.54
CA THR A 313 9.15 6.83 4.02
C THR A 313 8.40 5.52 4.04
N ASP A 314 7.76 5.20 2.91
CA ASP A 314 6.87 4.06 2.82
C ASP A 314 6.65 3.65 1.36
N GLY A 315 6.37 2.37 1.16
CA GLY A 315 5.99 1.82 -0.12
C GLY A 315 7.13 1.24 -0.94
N ILE A 316 6.72 0.45 -1.94
CA ILE A 316 7.60 -0.09 -2.98
C ILE A 316 7.00 0.26 -4.32
N TYR A 317 7.77 0.98 -5.13
CA TYR A 317 7.48 1.12 -6.55
C TYR A 317 7.82 -0.19 -7.25
N THR A 318 6.89 -0.71 -8.05
CA THR A 318 7.11 -1.87 -8.92
C THR A 318 6.95 -1.44 -10.37
N GLY A 319 7.98 -1.63 -11.19
CA GLY A 319 7.96 -1.37 -12.63
C GLY A 319 8.19 -2.65 -13.42
N VAL A 320 7.54 -2.80 -14.58
CA VAL A 320 7.80 -3.88 -15.54
C VAL A 320 7.91 -3.26 -16.92
N ASN A 321 8.98 -3.58 -17.65
CA ASN A 321 9.18 -3.11 -19.02
C ASN A 321 10.08 -4.04 -19.83
N TYR A 322 10.13 -3.80 -21.14
CA TYR A 322 11.08 -4.44 -22.03
C TYR A 322 12.34 -3.57 -22.23
N TYR A 323 13.51 -4.20 -22.35
CA TYR A 323 14.80 -3.53 -22.57
C TYR A 323 15.81 -4.45 -23.27
N ASN A 324 17.02 -3.94 -23.54
CA ASN A 324 18.13 -4.70 -24.15
C ASN A 324 17.79 -5.42 -25.47
N PHE A 325 17.01 -4.75 -26.33
CA PHE A 325 16.64 -5.33 -27.61
C PHE A 325 17.79 -5.44 -28.61
N TYR A 326 17.78 -6.50 -29.42
CA TYR A 326 18.70 -6.72 -30.53
C TYR A 326 18.04 -7.57 -31.64
N PHE A 327 18.61 -7.50 -32.86
CA PHE A 327 18.24 -8.39 -33.95
C PHE A 327 19.06 -9.68 -33.93
N HIS A 328 18.41 -10.82 -34.09
CA HIS A 328 19.02 -12.14 -34.12
C HIS A 328 18.65 -12.85 -35.43
N VAL A 329 19.65 -13.28 -36.21
CA VAL A 329 19.42 -14.15 -37.37
C VAL A 329 19.27 -15.58 -36.84
N ARG A 330 18.05 -16.09 -36.88
CA ARG A 330 17.68 -17.41 -36.33
C ARG A 330 18.01 -18.55 -37.28
N ASP A 331 17.69 -18.37 -38.57
CA ASP A 331 17.92 -19.39 -39.59
C ASP A 331 18.25 -18.73 -40.94
N THR A 332 19.00 -19.44 -41.77
CA THR A 332 19.32 -19.04 -43.14
C THR A 332 19.13 -20.22 -44.09
N GLN A 333 18.46 -19.96 -45.22
CA GLN A 333 18.15 -20.99 -46.22
C GLN A 333 18.59 -20.52 -47.60
N PRO A 334 19.26 -21.39 -48.40
CA PRO A 334 19.54 -21.09 -49.81
C PRO A 334 18.26 -20.80 -50.59
N LEU A 335 18.34 -19.88 -51.55
CA LEU A 335 17.23 -19.52 -52.46
C LEU A 335 16.97 -20.57 -53.55
#